data_AF-S9ZQ63-F1
#
_entry.id   AF-S9ZQ63-F1
#
_cell.length_a   1.000
_cell.length_b   1.000
_cell.length_c   1.000
_cell.angle_alpha   90.00
_cell.angle_beta   90.00
_cell.angle_gamma   90.00
#
_symmetry.space_group_name_H-M   'P 1'
#
loop_
_entity.id
_entity.type
_entity.pdbx_description
1 polymer ?
#
loop_
_entity_poly.entity_id
_entity_poly.type
_entity_poly.pdbx_seq_one_letter_code
_entity_poly.pdbx_strand_id
1 'polypeptide(L)'
;MEVGLADLVRLALVEPFEAEHEAPKQIARRLSKAGLIEHFNFKHSRFTLARRASGDCRFLDALTRRCSVYEQRPETCRRHPQRGPRPGYCAYAERAPRA
;
A
#
# COMPACT_ATOMS: atom_id res chain seq x y z
N MET A 1 -0.51 -2.13 -5.15
CA MET A 1 -1.38 -2.16 -3.95
C MET A 1 -2.12 -0.85 -3.88
N GLU A 2 -3.44 -0.87 -3.68
CA GLU A 2 -4.22 0.36 -3.56
C GLU A 2 -4.45 0.76 -2.09
N VAL A 3 -4.15 2.01 -1.75
CA VAL A 3 -4.21 2.55 -0.39
C VAL A 3 -5.02 3.85 -0.33
N GLY A 4 -5.51 4.20 0.86
CA GLY A 4 -6.17 5.49 1.10
C GLY A 4 -5.19 6.58 1.54
N LEU A 5 -5.68 7.82 1.70
CA LEU A 5 -4.86 8.94 2.16
C LEU A 5 -4.27 8.71 3.56
N ALA A 6 -5.06 8.18 4.50
CA ALA A 6 -4.59 7.85 5.84
C ALA A 6 -3.45 6.81 5.86
N ASP A 7 -3.45 5.88 4.91
CA ASP A 7 -2.36 4.92 4.74
C ASP A 7 -1.09 5.59 4.23
N LEU A 8 -1.20 6.60 3.36
CA LEU A 8 -0.04 7.37 2.90
C LEU A 8 0.60 8.16 4.05
N VAL A 9 -0.23 8.71 4.96
CA VAL A 9 0.25 9.33 6.19
C VAL A 9 0.94 8.30 7.09
N ARG A 10 0.31 7.12 7.27
CA ARG A 10 0.89 6.05 8.08
C ARG A 10 2.25 5.57 7.54
N LEU A 11 2.41 5.54 6.22
CA LEU A 11 3.65 5.21 5.51
C LEU A 11 4.65 6.37 5.46
N ALA A 12 4.35 7.52 6.08
CA ALA A 12 5.16 8.74 6.05
C ALA A 12 5.49 9.23 4.62
N LEU A 13 4.57 9.05 3.68
CA LEU A 13 4.68 9.58 2.30
C LEU A 13 3.99 10.94 2.15
N VAL A 14 3.09 11.24 3.08
CA VAL A 14 2.26 12.44 3.15
C VAL A 14 2.23 12.87 4.61
N GLU A 15 2.45 14.14 4.88
CA GLU A 15 2.34 14.65 6.26
C GLU A 15 0.86 14.79 6.66
N PRO A 16 0.51 14.66 7.95
CA PRO A 16 -0.87 14.85 8.42
C PRO A 16 -1.46 16.20 7.97
N PHE A 17 -0.68 17.28 8.10
CA PHE A 17 -1.11 18.61 7.69
C PHE A 17 -1.42 18.71 6.20
N GLU A 18 -0.59 18.10 5.34
CA GLU A 18 -0.86 18.01 3.90
C GLU A 18 -2.15 17.23 3.63
N ALA A 19 -2.35 16.10 4.32
CA ALA A 19 -3.55 15.29 4.16
C ALA A 19 -4.85 16.03 4.56
N GLU A 20 -4.78 16.98 5.49
CA GLU A 20 -5.92 17.78 5.94
C GLU A 20 -6.23 18.97 5.01
N HIS A 21 -5.20 19.57 4.40
CA HIS A 21 -5.35 20.86 3.71
C HIS A 21 -5.20 20.77 2.18
N GLU A 22 -4.59 19.72 1.64
CA GLU A 22 -4.40 19.55 0.21
C GLU A 22 -5.43 18.61 -0.43
N ALA A 23 -5.91 18.99 -1.61
CA ALA A 23 -6.80 18.12 -2.38
C ALA A 23 -6.06 16.82 -2.80
N PRO A 24 -6.68 15.63 -2.70
CA PRO A 24 -6.04 14.34 -3.03
C PRO A 24 -5.38 14.30 -4.42
N LYS A 25 -5.93 15.04 -5.39
CA LYS A 25 -5.37 15.16 -6.75
C LYS A 25 -4.01 15.86 -6.78
N GLN A 26 -3.77 16.86 -5.94
CA GLN A 26 -2.48 17.56 -5.88
C GLN A 26 -1.43 16.69 -5.21
N ILE A 27 -1.79 16.05 -4.09
CA ILE A 27 -0.97 15.03 -3.43
C ILE A 27 -0.59 13.92 -4.42
N ALA A 28 -1.56 13.40 -5.19
CA ALA A 28 -1.31 12.39 -6.22
C ALA A 28 -0.31 12.86 -7.28
N ARG A 29 -0.41 14.09 -7.76
CA ARG A 29 0.54 14.66 -8.73
C ARG A 29 1.95 14.72 -8.16
N ARG A 30 2.11 15.20 -6.92
CA ARG A 30 3.40 15.25 -6.22
C ARG A 30 4.01 13.85 -6.05
N LEU A 31 3.22 12.90 -5.55
CA LEU A 31 3.66 11.52 -5.32
C LEU A 31 4.00 10.77 -6.62
N SER A 32 3.24 11.03 -7.69
CA SER A 32 3.51 10.45 -9.01
C SER A 32 4.82 10.98 -9.58
N LYS A 33 5.08 12.30 -9.48
CA LYS A 33 6.37 12.91 -9.88
C LYS A 33 7.54 12.34 -9.09
N ALA A 34 7.34 12.01 -7.81
CA ALA A 34 8.35 11.37 -6.96
C ALA A 34 8.52 9.85 -7.21
N GLY A 35 7.71 9.25 -8.09
CA GLY A 35 7.74 7.81 -8.35
C GLY A 35 7.28 6.94 -7.17
N LEU A 36 6.47 7.51 -6.27
CA LEU A 36 5.94 6.82 -5.09
C LEU A 36 4.60 6.13 -5.36
N ILE A 37 3.86 6.59 -6.37
CA ILE A 37 2.62 5.97 -6.83
C ILE A 37 2.66 5.72 -8.34
N GLU A 38 2.02 4.64 -8.78
CA GLU A 38 1.81 4.30 -10.19
C GLU A 38 0.53 4.96 -10.75
N HIS A 39 -0.51 5.08 -9.93
CA HIS A 39 -1.83 5.51 -10.39
C HIS A 39 -2.63 6.16 -9.25
N PHE A 40 -3.56 7.06 -9.60
CA PHE A 40 -4.54 7.63 -8.68
C PHE A 40 -5.96 7.48 -9.24
N ASN A 41 -6.81 6.79 -8.50
CA ASN A 41 -8.22 6.64 -8.83
C ASN A 41 -9.01 7.83 -8.26
N PHE A 42 -9.41 8.75 -9.14
CA PHE A 42 -10.15 9.96 -8.75
C PHE A 42 -11.51 9.65 -8.12
N LYS A 43 -12.25 8.68 -8.67
CA LYS A 43 -13.60 8.32 -8.21
C LYS A 43 -13.61 7.83 -6.76
N HIS A 44 -12.58 7.08 -6.36
CA HIS A 44 -12.51 6.47 -5.04
C HIS A 44 -11.45 7.09 -4.13
N SER A 45 -10.72 8.11 -4.61
CA SER A 45 -9.59 8.73 -3.92
C SER A 45 -8.58 7.69 -3.40
N ARG A 46 -8.26 6.70 -4.24
CA ARG A 46 -7.30 5.62 -3.93
C ARG A 46 -6.01 5.80 -4.69
N PHE A 47 -4.90 5.46 -4.05
CA PHE A 47 -3.56 5.59 -4.59
C PHE A 47 -2.95 4.21 -4.80
N THR A 48 -2.45 3.92 -5.99
CA THR A 48 -1.71 2.69 -6.26
C THR A 48 -0.23 2.94 -5.95
N LEU A 49 0.29 2.36 -4.87
CA LEU A 49 1.70 2.46 -4.52
C LEU A 49 2.59 1.88 -5.63
N ALA A 50 3.69 2.57 -5.92
CA ALA A 50 4.64 2.13 -6.92
C ALA A 50 5.36 0.84 -6.50
N ARG A 51 5.65 0.01 -7.51
CA ARG A 51 6.36 -1.25 -7.36
C ARG A 51 7.73 -1.16 -8.00
N ARG A 52 8.62 -2.06 -7.58
CA ARG A 52 9.91 -2.27 -8.27
C ARG A 52 9.65 -2.96 -9.61
N ALA A 53 10.65 -2.94 -10.49
CA ALA A 53 10.59 -3.65 -11.78
C ALA A 53 10.30 -5.16 -11.62
N SER A 54 10.69 -5.77 -10.50
CA SER A 54 10.37 -7.16 -10.15
C SER A 54 8.90 -7.40 -9.79
N GLY A 55 8.08 -6.35 -9.73
CA GLY A 55 6.70 -6.41 -9.22
C GLY A 55 6.59 -6.33 -7.69
N ASP A 56 7.73 -6.25 -6.99
CA ASP A 56 7.76 -6.19 -5.53
C ASP A 56 7.33 -4.84 -4.96
N CYS A 57 6.80 -4.86 -3.74
CA CYS A 57 6.55 -3.64 -3.00
C CYS A 57 7.88 -2.88 -2.75
N ARG A 58 7.87 -1.55 -2.97
CA ARG A 58 9.05 -0.68 -2.81
C ARG A 58 9.73 -0.81 -1.44
N PHE A 59 8.93 -1.07 -0.40
CA PHE A 59 9.37 -1.16 0.99
C PHE A 59 9.91 -2.53 1.39
N LEU A 60 10.06 -3.48 0.47
CA LEU A 60 10.76 -4.73 0.77
C LEU A 60 12.26 -4.50 0.73
N ASP A 61 12.97 -4.97 1.75
CA ASP A 61 14.41 -5.10 1.70
C ASP A 61 14.81 -6.03 0.54
N ALA A 62 15.84 -5.66 -0.20
CA ALA A 62 16.22 -6.34 -1.44
C ALA A 62 16.75 -7.75 -1.18
N LEU A 63 17.38 -7.99 -0.04
CA LEU A 63 18.02 -9.27 0.29
C LEU A 63 17.08 -10.18 1.06
N THR A 64 16.54 -9.68 2.19
CA THR A 64 15.73 -10.48 3.11
C THR A 64 14.27 -10.60 2.69
N ARG A 65 13.82 -9.76 1.74
CA ARG A 65 12.42 -9.66 1.28
C ARG A 65 11.44 -9.33 2.42
N ARG A 66 11.94 -8.85 3.57
CA ARG A 66 11.13 -8.36 4.69
C ARG A 66 10.76 -6.90 4.47
N CYS A 67 9.67 -6.42 5.07
CA CYS A 67 9.39 -4.99 4.98
C CYS A 67 10.37 -4.18 5.83
N SER A 68 10.90 -3.09 5.30
CA SER A 68 11.66 -2.11 6.08
C SER A 68 10.78 -1.22 6.98
N VAL A 69 9.50 -1.02 6.63
CA VAL A 69 8.54 -0.20 7.39
C VAL A 69 7.35 -1.01 7.90
N TYR A 70 7.62 -2.20 8.45
CA TYR A 70 6.56 -3.16 8.81
C TYR A 70 5.50 -2.57 9.76
N GLU A 71 5.92 -1.81 10.77
CA GLU A 71 5.03 -1.17 11.75
C GLU A 71 4.18 -0.03 11.21
N GLN A 72 4.48 0.44 10.01
CA GLN A 72 3.75 1.50 9.30
C GLN A 72 2.88 0.94 8.17
N ARG A 73 3.00 -0.36 7.86
CA ARG A 73 2.22 -1.01 6.80
C ARG A 73 0.72 -0.77 6.98
N PRO A 74 -0.02 -0.55 5.88
CA PRO A 74 -1.48 -0.53 5.90
C PRO A 74 -2.04 -1.82 6.49
N GLU A 75 -3.21 -1.73 7.10
CA GLU A 75 -3.83 -2.86 7.78
C GLU A 75 -4.07 -4.05 6.84
N THR A 76 -4.37 -3.79 5.57
CA THR A 76 -4.52 -4.79 4.51
C THR A 76 -3.27 -5.69 4.39
N CYS A 77 -2.07 -5.15 4.62
CA CYS A 77 -0.84 -5.93 4.60
C CYS A 77 -0.49 -6.55 5.96
N ARG A 78 -0.77 -5.85 7.07
CA ARG A 78 -0.39 -6.32 8.42
C ARG A 78 -1.33 -7.38 8.97
N ARG A 79 -2.62 -7.29 8.61
CA ARG A 79 -3.69 -8.19 9.04
C ARG A 79 -4.08 -9.15 7.91
N HIS A 80 -3.19 -9.43 6.97
CA HIS A 80 -3.43 -10.48 5.99
C HIS A 80 -3.31 -11.84 6.71
N PRO A 81 -4.22 -12.82 6.47
CA PRO A 81 -5.27 -12.83 5.44
C PRO A 81 -6.64 -12.29 5.89
N GLN A 82 -6.81 -11.89 7.14
CA GLN A 82 -8.09 -11.45 7.69
C GLN A 82 -8.63 -10.19 6.99
N ARG A 83 -7.75 -9.27 6.58
CA ARG A 83 -8.08 -8.10 5.72
C ARG A 83 -7.35 -8.20 4.39
N GLY A 84 -8.04 -7.84 3.31
CA GLY A 84 -7.53 -8.00 1.96
C GLY A 84 -8.63 -7.90 0.90
N PRO A 85 -8.26 -7.94 -0.40
CA PRO A 85 -9.22 -8.08 -1.49
C PRO A 85 -9.95 -9.44 -1.45
N ARG A 86 -9.34 -10.46 -0.80
CA ARG A 86 -9.94 -11.77 -0.54
C ARG A 86 -9.78 -12.12 0.94
N PRO A 87 -10.63 -11.59 1.83
CA PRO A 87 -10.56 -11.88 3.26
C PRO A 87 -10.60 -13.39 3.54
N GLY A 88 -9.75 -13.86 4.44
CA GLY A 88 -9.61 -15.28 4.80
C GLY A 88 -8.79 -16.12 3.82
N TYR A 89 -8.45 -15.61 2.63
CA TYR A 89 -7.63 -16.32 1.65
C TYR A 89 -6.15 -15.92 1.74
N CYS A 90 -5.29 -16.89 1.97
CA CYS A 90 -3.83 -16.76 1.86
C CYS A 90 -3.34 -17.63 0.69
N ALA A 91 -2.61 -17.04 -0.26
CA ALA A 91 -2.10 -17.76 -1.43
C ALA A 91 -1.03 -18.80 -1.09
N TYR A 92 -0.39 -18.67 0.08
CA TYR A 92 0.65 -19.57 0.58
C TYR A 92 0.13 -20.55 1.64
N ALA A 93 -1.11 -20.40 2.12
CA ALA A 93 -1.68 -21.39 3.01
C ALA A 93 -1.86 -22.70 2.26
N GLU A 94 -1.38 -23.80 2.87
CA GLU A 94 -1.65 -25.15 2.38
C GLU A 94 -3.17 -25.32 2.30
N ARG A 95 -3.68 -25.79 1.15
CA ARG A 95 -5.11 -26.09 1.03
C ARG A 95 -5.43 -27.12 2.11
N ALA A 96 -6.30 -26.78 3.06
CA ALA A 96 -6.81 -27.75 4.01
C ALA A 96 -7.32 -28.98 3.24
N PRO A 97 -6.97 -30.21 3.65
CA PRO A 97 -7.48 -31.41 2.99
C PRO A 97 -9.01 -31.35 3.02
N ARG A 98 -9.64 -31.59 1.86
CA ARG A 98 -11.10 -31.76 1.80
C ARG A 98 -11.46 -32.95 2.70
N ALA A 99 -12.28 -32.71 3.70
CA ALA A 99 -12.94 -33.74 4.49
C ALA A 99 -13.92 -34.54 3.61
#